data_AF-A0A8H5CP80-F1
#
_entry.id   AF-A0A8H5CP80-F1
#
_cell.length_a   1.000
_cell.length_b   1.000
_cell.length_c   1.000
_cell.angle_alpha   90.00
_cell.angle_beta   90.00
_cell.angle_gamma   90.00
#
_symmetry.space_group_name_H-M   'P 1'
#
loop_
_entity.id
_entity.type
_entity.pdbx_description
1 polymer ?
#
loop_
_entity_poly.entity_id
_entity_poly.type
_entity_poly.pdbx_seq_one_letter_code
_entity_poly.pdbx_strand_id
1 'polypeptide(L)'
;MTGKNILLPQSLPSFVEVYPNIINRLQSTGAFRTSAHKSPNHIIVNEYLPGQGIMDGPAYHPVVATISLGSHTVFHYYKYTSGTEGSGGSSDSPARVIDPVPVLSVFLEPRSAIITTGSLYTSHLHGQVLMAGCLSLHPNHSPQLRSIREVEGDTIIAGGNDSHPPKLADLNVEIANWRLLAGAQVKEAVIKGGTLQRGVRYSLTCRDVEKVASRAFLRR
;
A
#
# COMPACT_ATOMS: atom_id res chain seq x y z
N MET A 1 21.24 -2.68 6.82
CA MET A 1 21.45 -3.87 5.96
C MET A 1 22.94 -4.18 5.92
N THR A 2 23.34 -5.45 6.01
CA THR A 2 24.73 -5.83 5.71
C THR A 2 24.98 -5.78 4.20
N GLY A 3 26.23 -5.84 3.75
CA GLY A 3 26.59 -5.97 2.33
C GLY A 3 26.04 -7.24 1.63
N LYS A 4 25.33 -8.11 2.36
CA LYS A 4 24.62 -9.30 1.84
C LYS A 4 23.09 -9.18 1.90
N ASN A 5 22.54 -7.97 2.04
CA ASN A 5 21.09 -7.71 2.18
C ASN A 5 20.43 -8.45 3.36
N ILE A 6 21.17 -8.62 4.46
CA ILE A 6 20.65 -9.22 5.70
C ILE A 6 20.23 -8.09 6.64
N LEU A 7 19.03 -8.23 7.23
CA LEU A 7 18.55 -7.31 8.26
C LEU A 7 19.14 -7.67 9.62
N LEU A 8 19.49 -6.65 10.41
CA LEU A 8 19.95 -6.83 11.77
C LEU A 8 18.74 -7.03 12.68
N PRO A 9 18.69 -8.11 13.49
CA PRO A 9 17.56 -8.37 14.38
C PRO A 9 17.52 -7.32 15.50
N GLN A 10 16.43 -6.57 15.57
CA GLN A 10 16.02 -5.82 16.75
C GLN A 10 14.69 -6.38 17.23
N SER A 11 14.46 -6.43 18.54
CA SER A 11 13.13 -6.77 19.07
C SER A 11 12.13 -5.73 18.59
N LEU A 12 10.92 -6.18 18.23
CA LEU A 12 9.83 -5.27 17.94
C LEU A 12 9.55 -4.40 19.19
N PRO A 13 9.14 -3.13 19.00
CA PRO A 13 8.73 -2.29 20.12
C PRO A 13 7.57 -2.93 20.89
N SER A 14 7.62 -2.92 22.22
CA SER A 14 6.60 -3.59 23.05
C SER A 14 5.17 -3.11 22.77
N PHE A 15 4.99 -1.85 22.37
CA PHE A 15 3.67 -1.30 22.09
C PHE A 15 2.93 -2.01 20.94
N VAL A 16 3.63 -2.67 20.00
CA VAL A 16 2.96 -3.44 18.93
C VAL A 16 2.52 -4.84 19.39
N GLU A 17 2.96 -5.28 20.57
CA GLU A 17 2.67 -6.60 21.15
C GLU A 17 1.77 -6.54 22.39
N VAL A 18 1.61 -5.37 23.03
CA VAL A 18 0.82 -5.22 24.26
C VAL A 18 -0.62 -4.79 23.97
N TYR A 19 -0.85 -3.52 23.62
CA TYR A 19 -2.20 -3.02 23.34
C TYR A 19 -2.21 -1.87 22.31
N PRO A 20 -2.98 -1.99 21.21
CA PRO A 20 -3.53 -3.25 20.73
C PRO A 20 -2.38 -4.21 20.36
N ASN A 21 -2.52 -5.50 20.62
CA ASN A 21 -1.54 -6.49 20.14
C ASN A 21 -1.67 -6.64 18.62
N ILE A 22 -0.97 -5.77 17.88
CA ILE A 22 -1.03 -5.66 16.42
C ILE A 22 -0.52 -6.94 15.78
N ILE A 23 0.59 -7.49 16.30
CA ILE A 23 1.20 -8.70 15.75
C ILE A 23 0.25 -9.89 15.84
N ASN A 24 -0.32 -10.14 17.01
CA ASN A 24 -1.27 -11.24 17.20
C ASN A 24 -2.53 -11.03 16.35
N ARG A 25 -3.08 -9.81 16.30
CA ARG A 25 -4.26 -9.51 15.47
C ARG A 25 -4.00 -9.78 13.98
N LEU A 26 -2.85 -9.35 13.45
CA LEU A 26 -2.46 -9.62 12.06
C LEU A 26 -2.25 -11.13 11.83
N GLN A 27 -1.61 -11.83 12.77
CA GLN A 27 -1.45 -13.28 12.71
C GLN A 27 -2.80 -14.00 12.69
N SER A 28 -3.76 -13.60 13.53
CA SER A 28 -5.10 -14.19 13.62
C SER A 28 -5.93 -14.05 12.35
N THR A 29 -5.59 -13.12 11.44
CA THR A 29 -6.24 -13.05 10.11
C THR A 29 -5.92 -14.28 9.25
N GLY A 30 -4.88 -15.03 9.58
CA GLY A 30 -4.40 -16.17 8.80
C GLY A 30 -3.66 -15.78 7.51
N ALA A 31 -3.53 -14.49 7.18
CA ALA A 31 -2.87 -14.03 5.96
C ALA A 31 -1.39 -14.40 5.89
N PHE A 32 -0.72 -14.46 7.05
CA PHE A 32 0.70 -14.81 7.16
C PHE A 32 0.94 -16.32 7.24
N ARG A 33 -0.08 -17.19 7.19
CA ARG A 33 0.06 -18.63 7.51
C ARG A 33 1.08 -19.38 6.63
N THR A 34 1.32 -18.89 5.42
CA THR A 34 2.29 -19.47 4.46
C THR A 34 3.68 -18.84 4.52
N SER A 35 3.85 -17.73 5.25
CA SER A 35 5.14 -17.09 5.47
C SER A 35 6.00 -17.88 6.45
N ALA A 36 7.33 -17.72 6.39
CA ALA A 36 8.30 -18.49 7.16
C ALA A 36 8.05 -18.45 8.68
N HIS A 37 7.74 -17.26 9.23
CA HIS A 37 7.49 -17.07 10.66
C HIS A 37 6.00 -17.09 11.03
N LYS A 38 5.11 -17.24 10.03
CA LYS A 38 3.64 -17.26 10.19
C LYS A 38 3.07 -16.02 10.87
N SER A 39 3.85 -14.95 10.94
CA SER A 39 3.57 -13.70 11.62
C SER A 39 4.52 -12.61 11.09
N PRO A 40 4.14 -11.32 11.16
CA PRO A 40 5.08 -10.25 10.86
C PRO A 40 6.23 -10.24 11.87
N ASN A 41 7.46 -10.21 11.37
CA ASN A 41 8.67 -10.05 12.19
C ASN A 41 9.40 -8.72 11.92
N HIS A 42 8.87 -7.91 11.00
CA HIS A 42 9.45 -6.66 10.56
C HIS A 42 8.37 -5.59 10.40
N ILE A 43 8.62 -4.40 10.95
CA ILE A 43 7.73 -3.23 10.83
C ILE A 43 8.54 -2.02 10.38
N ILE A 44 8.05 -1.34 9.36
CA ILE A 44 8.52 0.00 8.98
C ILE A 44 7.46 1.01 9.39
N VAL A 45 7.89 2.11 10.00
CA VAL A 45 7.05 3.28 10.25
C VAL A 45 7.39 4.34 9.22
N ASN A 46 6.37 4.85 8.53
CA ASN A 46 6.53 5.98 7.62
C ASN A 46 5.61 7.12 8.06
N GLU A 47 6.11 8.35 7.93
CA GLU A 47 5.33 9.59 8.03
C GLU A 47 5.10 10.15 6.64
N TYR A 48 3.91 10.70 6.41
CA TYR A 48 3.53 11.36 5.16
C TYR A 48 2.85 12.68 5.49
N LEU A 49 3.38 13.76 4.92
CA LEU A 49 2.64 15.02 4.81
C LEU A 49 1.56 14.89 3.72
N PRO A 50 0.55 15.79 3.71
CA PRO A 50 -0.41 15.86 2.61
C PRO A 50 0.29 15.86 1.25
N GLY A 51 -0.24 15.09 0.30
CA GLY A 51 0.33 14.90 -1.03
C GLY A 51 1.52 13.95 -1.15
N GLN A 52 2.08 13.45 -0.04
CA GLN A 52 3.13 12.44 -0.08
C GLN A 52 2.55 11.01 -0.09
N GLY A 53 3.32 10.09 -0.66
CA GLY A 53 3.02 8.67 -0.65
C GLY A 53 4.16 7.86 -1.25
N ILE A 54 4.06 6.54 -1.12
CA ILE A 54 5.02 5.57 -1.66
C ILE A 54 4.26 4.54 -2.48
N MET A 55 4.89 4.10 -3.56
CA MET A 55 4.54 2.89 -4.28
C MET A 55 5.52 1.78 -3.91
N ASP A 56 5.00 0.62 -3.55
CA ASP A 56 5.77 -0.58 -3.25
C ASP A 56 5.59 -1.61 -4.37
N GLY A 57 6.67 -2.37 -4.60
CA GLY A 57 6.74 -3.44 -5.58
C GLY A 57 7.08 -4.78 -4.92
N PRO A 58 7.16 -5.86 -5.70
CA PRO A 58 7.31 -7.21 -5.17
C PRO A 58 8.76 -7.52 -4.77
N ALA A 59 9.25 -6.91 -3.69
CA ALA A 59 10.61 -7.11 -3.19
C ALA A 59 10.72 -8.13 -2.05
N TYR A 60 9.60 -8.59 -1.47
CA TYR A 60 9.55 -9.46 -0.29
C TYR A 60 8.64 -10.68 -0.52
N HIS A 61 8.53 -11.55 0.49
CA HIS A 61 7.51 -12.61 0.51
C HIS A 61 6.12 -12.02 0.22
N PRO A 62 5.23 -12.69 -0.53
CA PRO A 62 4.02 -12.09 -1.08
C PRO A 62 2.87 -11.92 -0.08
N VAL A 63 3.17 -11.34 1.08
CA VAL A 63 2.23 -10.92 2.13
C VAL A 63 2.77 -9.66 2.80
N VAL A 64 2.02 -8.57 2.71
CA VAL A 64 2.30 -7.32 3.43
C VAL A 64 1.01 -6.77 4.02
N ALA A 65 1.08 -6.34 5.28
CA ALA A 65 0.00 -5.59 5.92
C ALA A 65 0.41 -4.13 6.09
N THR A 66 -0.45 -3.21 5.68
CA THR A 66 -0.26 -1.76 5.91
C THR A 66 -1.39 -1.24 6.78
N ILE A 67 -1.03 -0.67 7.93
CA ILE A 67 -1.98 -0.01 8.83
C ILE A 67 -1.87 1.49 8.61
N SER A 68 -3.01 2.16 8.40
CA SER A 68 -3.08 3.62 8.23
C SER A 68 -3.44 4.29 9.56
N LEU A 69 -2.75 5.38 9.91
CA LEU A 69 -2.96 6.14 11.16
C LEU A 69 -2.96 7.65 10.88
N GLY A 70 -3.63 8.44 11.72
CA GLY A 70 -3.71 9.90 11.57
C GLY A 70 -4.77 10.33 10.55
N SER A 71 -4.45 10.27 9.26
CA SER A 71 -5.33 10.65 8.15
C SER A 71 -5.71 9.47 7.25
N HIS A 72 -6.76 9.66 6.45
CA HIS A 72 -7.14 8.73 5.39
C HIS A 72 -6.16 8.79 4.20
N THR A 73 -6.28 7.79 3.33
CA THR A 73 -5.65 7.78 2.00
C THR A 73 -6.45 6.87 1.09
N VAL A 74 -6.30 7.04 -0.22
CA VAL A 74 -6.64 5.98 -1.17
C VAL A 74 -5.41 5.13 -1.44
N PHE A 75 -5.60 3.82 -1.54
CA PHE A 75 -4.58 2.84 -1.92
C PHE A 75 -4.93 2.26 -3.29
N HIS A 76 -4.01 2.38 -4.24
CA HIS A 76 -4.21 1.98 -5.62
C HIS A 76 -3.37 0.75 -5.96
N TYR A 77 -3.90 -0.10 -6.83
CA TYR A 77 -3.20 -1.23 -7.43
C TYR A 77 -3.16 -1.05 -8.95
N TYR A 78 -1.95 -1.00 -9.52
CA TYR A 78 -1.72 -0.86 -10.95
C TYR A 78 -1.12 -2.14 -11.49
N LYS A 79 -1.66 -2.64 -12.59
CA LYS A 79 -1.20 -3.88 -13.21
C LYS A 79 0.12 -3.63 -13.96
N TYR A 80 1.11 -4.50 -13.77
CA TYR A 80 2.29 -4.49 -14.65
C TYR A 80 1.89 -4.97 -16.06
N THR A 81 2.38 -4.29 -17.09
CA THR A 81 2.12 -4.69 -18.49
C THR A 81 2.97 -5.90 -18.86
N SER A 82 2.37 -6.87 -19.57
CA SER A 82 3.06 -8.03 -20.12
C SER A 82 4.07 -7.58 -21.18
N GLY A 83 5.36 -7.69 -20.86
CA GLY A 83 6.48 -7.25 -21.71
C GLY A 83 7.73 -6.83 -20.93
N THR A 84 7.61 -6.62 -19.62
CA THR A 84 8.75 -6.37 -18.72
C THR A 84 8.90 -7.50 -17.71
N GLU A 85 9.40 -8.66 -18.16
CA GLU A 85 9.93 -9.70 -17.27
C GLU A 85 11.26 -9.23 -16.67
N GLY A 86 11.17 -8.29 -15.73
CA GLY A 86 12.30 -7.97 -14.86
C GLY A 86 12.35 -9.00 -13.74
N SER A 87 13.18 -10.04 -13.91
CA SER A 87 13.61 -10.95 -12.85
C SER A 87 13.98 -10.16 -11.60
N GLY A 88 13.28 -10.37 -10.49
CA GLY A 88 13.50 -9.59 -9.28
C GLY A 88 14.94 -9.71 -8.77
N GLY A 89 15.52 -8.59 -8.35
CA GLY A 89 16.61 -8.58 -7.38
C GLY A 89 17.94 -7.91 -7.74
N SER A 90 18.09 -7.21 -8.85
CA SER A 90 19.29 -6.38 -9.11
C SER A 90 18.92 -4.92 -9.37
N SER A 91 19.74 -3.99 -8.88
CA SER A 91 19.64 -2.54 -9.06
C SER A 91 19.82 -2.06 -10.51
N ASP A 92 19.88 -2.99 -11.47
CA ASP A 92 20.15 -2.77 -12.90
C ASP A 92 19.06 -3.38 -13.79
N SER A 93 17.91 -3.76 -13.20
CA SER A 93 16.76 -4.27 -13.95
C SER A 93 15.97 -3.10 -14.56
N PRO A 94 15.53 -3.16 -15.83
CA PRO A 94 14.71 -2.11 -16.43
C PRO A 94 13.41 -1.93 -15.62
N ALA A 95 13.01 -0.68 -15.39
CA ALA A 95 11.79 -0.34 -14.68
C ALA A 95 10.59 -1.05 -15.32
N ARG A 96 9.76 -1.71 -14.49
CA ARG A 96 8.56 -2.40 -14.97
C ARG A 96 7.52 -1.36 -15.41
N VAL A 97 6.98 -1.54 -16.60
CA VAL A 97 5.92 -0.69 -17.15
C VAL A 97 4.58 -1.08 -16.51
N ILE A 98 3.76 -0.08 -16.20
CA ILE A 98 2.44 -0.26 -15.60
C ILE A 98 1.34 0.28 -16.50
N ASP A 99 0.15 -0.30 -16.37
CA ASP A 99 -1.09 0.35 -16.80
C ASP A 99 -1.33 1.57 -15.88
N PRO A 100 -1.50 2.78 -16.42
CA PRO A 100 -1.72 3.98 -15.60
C PRO A 100 -3.12 4.04 -14.97
N VAL A 101 -4.06 3.18 -15.36
CA VAL A 101 -5.38 3.07 -14.73
C VAL A 101 -5.32 1.99 -13.64
N PRO A 102 -5.63 2.33 -12.37
CA PRO A 102 -5.59 1.34 -11.32
C PRO A 102 -6.72 0.31 -11.51
N VAL A 103 -6.39 -0.97 -11.34
CA VAL A 103 -7.37 -2.07 -11.39
C VAL A 103 -8.21 -2.14 -10.12
N LEU A 104 -7.72 -1.55 -9.03
CA LEU A 104 -8.40 -1.50 -7.74
C LEU A 104 -7.97 -0.24 -6.99
N SER A 105 -8.94 0.48 -6.44
CA SER A 105 -8.71 1.62 -5.53
C SER A 105 -9.51 1.41 -4.24
N VAL A 106 -8.81 1.45 -3.11
CA VAL A 106 -9.37 1.16 -1.78
C VAL A 106 -9.19 2.37 -0.89
N PHE A 107 -10.28 2.89 -0.31
CA PHE A 107 -10.23 4.00 0.63
C PHE A 107 -9.88 3.48 2.03
N LEU A 108 -8.78 3.97 2.60
CA LEU A 108 -8.26 3.55 3.89
C LEU A 108 -8.50 4.63 4.94
N GLU A 109 -9.47 4.40 5.83
CA GLU A 109 -9.73 5.27 6.98
C GLU A 109 -8.58 5.22 8.01
N PRO A 110 -8.42 6.23 8.88
CA PRO A 110 -7.52 6.13 10.03
C PRO A 110 -7.86 4.90 10.88
N ARG A 111 -6.84 4.13 11.28
CA ARG A 111 -6.92 2.85 12.00
C ARG A 111 -7.46 1.67 11.17
N SER A 112 -7.48 1.79 9.84
CA SER A 112 -7.71 0.66 8.93
C SER A 112 -6.43 -0.14 8.69
N ALA A 113 -6.61 -1.40 8.28
CA ALA A 113 -5.53 -2.27 7.82
C ALA A 113 -5.88 -2.85 6.45
N ILE A 114 -4.94 -2.78 5.52
CA ILE A 114 -5.00 -3.48 4.23
C ILE A 114 -3.94 -4.58 4.21
N ILE A 115 -4.32 -5.78 3.78
CA ILE A 115 -3.38 -6.90 3.64
C ILE A 115 -3.35 -7.31 2.18
N THR A 116 -2.21 -7.10 1.54
CA THR A 116 -1.97 -7.47 0.13
C THR A 116 -1.25 -8.81 0.09
N THR A 117 -1.82 -9.79 -0.62
CA THR A 117 -1.24 -11.14 -0.73
C THR A 117 -1.26 -11.68 -2.16
N GLY A 118 -0.42 -12.68 -2.44
CA GLY A 118 -0.49 -13.47 -3.67
C GLY A 118 -0.27 -12.64 -4.93
N SER A 119 -1.10 -12.85 -5.96
CA SER A 119 -0.98 -12.16 -7.26
C SER A 119 -1.16 -10.64 -7.16
N LEU A 120 -1.96 -10.16 -6.21
CA LEU A 120 -2.12 -8.72 -5.98
C LEU A 120 -0.83 -8.10 -5.44
N TYR A 121 0.01 -8.87 -4.73
CA TYR A 121 1.33 -8.42 -4.32
C TYR A 121 2.36 -8.54 -5.45
N THR A 122 2.41 -9.68 -6.14
CA THR A 122 3.49 -9.99 -7.08
C THR A 122 3.35 -9.32 -8.43
N SER A 123 2.12 -9.11 -8.90
CA SER A 123 1.82 -8.67 -10.27
C SER A 123 1.33 -7.23 -10.35
N HIS A 124 1.31 -6.49 -9.23
CA HIS A 124 0.82 -5.11 -9.20
C HIS A 124 1.77 -4.18 -8.44
N LEU A 125 2.00 -3.00 -9.00
CA LEU A 125 2.53 -1.87 -8.25
C LEU A 125 1.43 -1.34 -7.35
N HIS A 126 1.71 -1.14 -6.06
CA HIS A 126 0.65 -0.79 -5.11
C HIS A 126 1.09 0.24 -4.08
N GLY A 127 0.21 1.18 -3.74
CA GLY A 127 0.60 2.28 -2.86
C GLY A 127 -0.40 3.43 -2.83
N GLN A 128 -0.01 4.53 -2.20
CA GLN A 128 -0.92 5.67 -1.96
C GLN A 128 -0.85 6.77 -3.02
N VAL A 129 0.35 7.03 -3.55
CA VAL A 129 0.59 8.12 -4.50
C VAL A 129 1.58 7.62 -5.54
N LEU A 130 1.14 7.61 -6.80
CA LEU A 130 2.00 7.27 -7.92
C LEU A 130 2.76 8.53 -8.35
N MET A 131 4.03 8.61 -7.99
CA MET A 131 4.89 9.74 -8.38
C MET A 131 5.15 9.73 -9.88
N ALA A 132 5.26 10.90 -10.51
CA ALA A 132 5.55 11.03 -11.94
C ALA A 132 6.79 10.22 -12.39
N GLY A 133 7.80 10.09 -11.52
CA GLY A 133 8.99 9.28 -11.78
C GLY A 133 8.80 7.76 -11.73
N CYS A 134 7.69 7.26 -11.19
CA CYS A 134 7.35 5.83 -11.20
C CYS A 134 6.71 5.36 -12.52
N LEU A 135 6.39 6.29 -13.41
CA LEU A 135 5.68 6.04 -14.66
C LEU A 135 6.66 5.93 -15.82
N SER A 136 7.12 4.72 -16.13
CA SER A 136 7.54 4.44 -17.51
C SER A 136 6.28 4.17 -18.32
N LEU A 137 5.66 5.21 -18.87
CA LEU A 137 4.45 5.08 -19.69
C LEU A 137 4.76 4.35 -20.99
N HIS A 138 3.85 3.48 -21.43
CA HIS A 138 3.91 2.90 -22.77
C HIS A 138 3.79 4.02 -23.82
N PRO A 139 4.61 4.05 -24.89
CA PRO A 139 4.69 5.16 -25.86
C PRO A 139 3.40 5.49 -26.63
N ASN A 140 2.35 4.67 -26.49
CA ASN A 140 1.08 4.82 -27.20
C ASN A 140 -0.05 5.40 -26.33
N HIS A 141 0.21 5.74 -25.05
CA HIS A 141 -0.78 6.40 -24.20
C HIS A 141 -0.50 7.90 -24.11
N SER A 142 -1.49 8.70 -24.53
CA SER A 142 -1.44 10.17 -24.47
C SER A 142 -1.26 10.66 -23.03
N PRO A 143 -0.55 11.79 -22.82
CA PRO A 143 -0.18 12.29 -21.51
C PRO A 143 -1.36 13.00 -20.85
N GLN A 144 -2.40 12.27 -20.48
CA GLN A 144 -3.45 12.79 -19.59
C GLN A 144 -3.24 12.40 -18.14
N LEU A 145 -2.21 11.59 -17.83
CA LEU A 145 -1.65 11.53 -16.49
C LEU A 145 -0.93 12.85 -16.23
N ARG A 146 -1.70 13.88 -15.87
CA ARG A 146 -1.17 15.02 -15.11
C ARG A 146 -0.32 14.39 -14.02
N SER A 147 0.93 14.83 -13.88
CA SER A 147 1.77 14.46 -12.73
C SER A 147 0.85 14.43 -11.53
N ILE A 148 0.67 13.28 -10.89
CA ILE A 148 -0.20 13.17 -9.73
C ILE A 148 0.37 14.20 -8.77
N ARG A 149 -0.33 15.34 -8.70
CA ARG A 149 0.07 16.50 -7.92
C ARG A 149 0.15 16.01 -6.48
N GLU A 150 0.82 16.76 -5.62
CA GLU A 150 0.66 16.58 -4.18
C GLU A 150 -0.85 16.53 -3.88
N VAL A 151 -1.39 15.31 -3.72
CA VAL A 151 -2.82 15.08 -3.48
C VAL A 151 -3.07 15.51 -2.05
N GLU A 152 -3.40 16.78 -1.87
CA GLU A 152 -3.78 17.33 -0.56
C GLU A 152 -5.19 16.89 -0.15
N GLY A 153 -6.00 16.38 -1.08
CA GLY A 153 -7.34 15.87 -0.81
C GLY A 153 -7.91 15.01 -1.93
N ASP A 154 -8.86 14.16 -1.60
CA ASP A 154 -9.54 13.25 -2.52
C ASP A 154 -10.93 13.80 -2.86
N THR A 155 -11.18 14.09 -4.15
CA THR A 155 -12.49 14.54 -4.63
C THR A 155 -13.29 13.36 -5.17
N ILE A 156 -14.53 13.24 -4.73
CA ILE A 156 -15.38 12.07 -4.94
C ILE A 156 -16.62 12.47 -5.71
N ILE A 157 -16.88 11.75 -6.80
CA ILE A 157 -18.13 11.77 -7.53
C ILE A 157 -19.13 10.90 -6.76
N ALA A 158 -20.28 11.49 -6.47
CA ALA A 158 -21.37 10.86 -5.73
C ALA A 158 -21.79 9.52 -6.36
N GLY A 159 -22.12 8.56 -5.50
CA GLY A 159 -22.57 7.23 -5.90
C GLY A 159 -22.91 6.41 -4.67
N GLY A 160 -23.88 5.51 -4.77
CA GLY A 160 -24.39 4.79 -3.59
C GLY A 160 -25.12 3.50 -3.91
N ASN A 161 -25.01 3.01 -5.14
CA ASN A 161 -25.58 1.75 -5.57
C ASN A 161 -24.66 1.05 -6.59
N ASP A 162 -24.94 -0.21 -6.93
CA ASP A 162 -24.08 -0.99 -7.82
C ASP A 162 -24.00 -0.46 -9.26
N SER A 163 -25.05 0.21 -9.72
CA SER A 163 -25.07 0.81 -11.07
C SER A 163 -24.28 2.13 -11.12
N HIS A 164 -24.22 2.82 -9.98
CA HIS A 164 -23.55 4.11 -9.81
C HIS A 164 -22.75 4.10 -8.49
N PRO A 165 -21.63 3.36 -8.45
CA PRO A 165 -20.76 3.37 -7.29
C PRO A 165 -20.01 4.71 -7.22
N PRO A 166 -19.62 5.15 -6.01
CA PRO A 166 -18.87 6.38 -5.85
C PRO A 166 -17.46 6.24 -6.45
N LYS A 167 -16.97 7.31 -7.07
CA LYS A 167 -15.70 7.31 -7.82
C LYS A 167 -14.78 8.44 -7.41
N LEU A 168 -13.48 8.21 -7.51
CA LEU A 168 -12.47 9.28 -7.43
C LEU A 168 -12.53 10.10 -8.71
N ALA A 169 -12.70 11.41 -8.57
CA ALA A 169 -13.00 12.30 -9.70
C ALA A 169 -11.82 12.47 -10.66
N ASP A 170 -10.59 12.43 -10.13
CA ASP A 170 -9.34 12.62 -10.87
C ASP A 170 -9.00 11.45 -11.80
N LEU A 171 -9.21 10.22 -11.32
CA LEU A 171 -8.92 8.99 -12.06
C LEU A 171 -10.18 8.37 -12.70
N ASN A 172 -11.37 8.83 -12.31
CA ASN A 172 -12.66 8.24 -12.67
C ASN A 172 -12.76 6.73 -12.36
N VAL A 173 -12.19 6.32 -11.22
CA VAL A 173 -12.18 4.93 -10.75
C VAL A 173 -13.04 4.76 -9.51
N GLU A 174 -13.68 3.60 -9.40
CA GLU A 174 -14.51 3.26 -8.25
C GLU A 174 -13.70 3.13 -6.95
N ILE A 175 -14.30 3.57 -5.84
CA ILE A 175 -13.83 3.28 -4.48
C ILE A 175 -14.35 1.89 -4.08
N ALA A 176 -13.59 0.83 -4.31
CA ALA A 176 -14.09 -0.54 -4.26
C ALA A 176 -14.66 -0.98 -2.90
N ASN A 177 -14.18 -0.41 -1.79
CA ASN A 177 -14.63 -0.74 -0.44
C ASN A 177 -15.63 0.27 0.13
N TRP A 178 -16.31 1.07 -0.69
CA TRP A 178 -17.21 2.14 -0.23
C TRP A 178 -18.30 1.67 0.74
N ARG A 179 -18.72 0.40 0.63
CA ARG A 179 -19.70 -0.24 1.54
C ARG A 179 -19.16 -0.56 2.92
N LEU A 180 -17.85 -0.70 3.04
CA LEU A 180 -17.15 -1.11 4.27
C LEU A 180 -16.68 0.08 5.10
N LEU A 181 -16.94 1.30 4.65
CA LEU A 181 -16.56 2.52 5.36
C LEU A 181 -17.39 2.67 6.64
N ALA A 182 -16.69 2.92 7.76
CA ALA A 182 -17.28 2.97 9.09
C ALA A 182 -17.53 4.41 9.57
N GLY A 183 -16.68 5.38 9.20
CA GLY A 183 -16.81 6.77 9.63
C GLY A 183 -18.00 7.45 8.97
N ALA A 184 -18.92 8.00 9.77
CA ALA A 184 -20.14 8.64 9.27
C ALA A 184 -19.85 9.79 8.28
N GLN A 185 -18.90 10.67 8.61
CA GLN A 185 -18.49 11.79 7.76
C GLN A 185 -17.87 11.32 6.44
N VAL A 186 -16.98 10.32 6.51
CA VAL A 186 -16.32 9.74 5.33
C VAL A 186 -17.36 9.09 4.42
N LYS A 187 -18.25 8.28 5.00
CA LYS A 187 -19.32 7.60 4.28
C LYS A 187 -20.27 8.58 3.61
N GLU A 188 -20.63 9.66 4.29
CA GLU A 188 -21.46 10.71 3.72
C GLU A 188 -20.78 11.40 2.53
N ALA A 189 -19.51 11.81 2.70
CA ALA A 189 -18.73 12.43 1.62
C ALA A 189 -18.54 11.49 0.42
N VAL A 190 -18.36 10.20 0.67
CA VAL A 190 -18.22 9.19 -0.39
C VAL A 190 -19.54 9.01 -1.13
N ILE A 191 -20.67 8.92 -0.42
CA ILE A 191 -21.98 8.64 -1.04
C ILE A 191 -22.54 9.88 -1.76
N LYS A 192 -22.51 11.04 -1.10
CA LYS A 192 -23.08 12.28 -1.62
C LYS A 192 -22.12 13.05 -2.53
N GLY A 193 -20.88 12.58 -2.64
CA GLY A 193 -19.80 13.31 -3.29
C GLY A 193 -19.28 14.46 -2.41
N GLY A 194 -18.10 14.95 -2.75
CA GLY A 194 -17.41 15.99 -1.99
C GLY A 194 -15.91 15.82 -2.02
N THR A 195 -15.21 16.61 -1.21
CA THR A 195 -13.75 16.54 -1.11
C THR A 195 -13.34 16.26 0.33
N LEU A 196 -12.51 15.24 0.52
CA LEU A 196 -11.90 14.91 1.81
C LEU A 196 -10.45 15.37 1.81
N GLN A 197 -10.11 16.28 2.72
CA GLN A 197 -8.74 16.80 2.86
C GLN A 197 -7.87 15.78 3.60
N ARG A 198 -6.68 15.51 3.06
CA ARG A 198 -5.66 14.68 3.70
C ARG A 198 -4.90 15.52 4.72
N GLY A 199 -4.68 14.94 5.90
CA GLY A 199 -3.78 15.46 6.91
C GLY A 199 -2.49 14.64 6.99
N VAL A 200 -1.67 14.92 8.02
CA VAL A 200 -0.50 14.09 8.35
C VAL A 200 -0.96 12.66 8.61
N ARG A 201 -0.28 11.71 7.97
CA ARG A 201 -0.57 10.29 8.05
C ARG A 201 0.68 9.53 8.45
N TYR A 202 0.48 8.49 9.25
CA TYR A 202 1.50 7.48 9.52
C TYR A 202 1.06 6.14 8.95
N SER A 203 2.03 5.30 8.58
CA SER A 203 1.74 3.90 8.31
C SER A 203 2.68 2.95 9.03
N LEU A 204 2.13 1.82 9.46
CA LEU A 204 2.91 0.66 9.87
C LEU A 204 2.87 -0.36 8.73
N THR A 205 4.01 -0.60 8.10
CA THR A 205 4.15 -1.63 7.07
C THR A 205 4.75 -2.88 7.71
N CYS A 206 3.90 -3.88 7.95
CA CYS A 206 4.23 -5.12 8.63
C CYS A 206 4.48 -6.24 7.60
N ARG A 207 5.62 -6.91 7.71
CA ARG A 207 6.05 -7.97 6.78
C ARG A 207 6.67 -9.14 7.55
N ASP A 208 6.76 -10.28 6.89
CA ASP A 208 7.67 -11.35 7.27
C ASP A 208 8.92 -11.30 6.38
N VAL A 209 10.09 -11.17 6.99
CA VAL A 209 11.39 -11.16 6.31
C VAL A 209 12.19 -12.39 6.74
N GLU A 210 12.53 -13.24 5.77
CA GLU A 210 13.25 -14.49 6.02
C GLU A 210 14.72 -14.28 6.40
N LYS A 211 15.41 -13.35 5.73
CA LYS A 211 16.86 -13.11 5.88
C LYS A 211 17.17 -12.15 7.03
N VAL A 212 16.95 -12.61 8.26
CA VAL A 212 17.40 -11.92 9.47
C VAL A 212 18.70 -12.55 9.96
N ALA A 213 19.72 -11.75 10.26
CA ALA A 213 20.99 -12.27 10.80
C ALA A 213 20.72 -13.00 12.12
N SER A 214 21.30 -14.18 12.33
CA SER A 214 21.22 -14.82 13.64
C SER A 214 22.02 -14.00 14.66
N ARG A 215 21.55 -13.88 15.91
CA ARG A 215 22.34 -13.23 16.99
C ARG A 215 23.72 -13.86 17.19
N ALA A 216 23.90 -15.12 16.80
CA ALA A 216 25.19 -15.81 16.80
C ALA A 216 26.19 -15.23 15.78
N PHE A 217 25.71 -14.65 14.68
CA PHE A 217 26.53 -14.03 13.65
C PHE A 217 27.08 -12.66 14.06
N LEU A 218 26.45 -11.99 15.04
CA LEU A 218 26.82 -10.65 15.53
C LEU A 218 27.76 -10.67 16.74
N ARG A 219 28.18 -11.86 17.18
CA ARG A 219 29.06 -12.08 18.34
C ARG A 219 30.52 -12.40 17.96
N ARG A 220 30.92 -12.17 16.71
CA ARG A 220 32.30 -12.31 16.25
C ARG A 220 32.96 -10.96 16.05
#